data_AF-A0A0G1B869-F1
#
_entry.id   AF-A0A0G1B869-F1
#
_cell.length_a   1.000
_cell.length_b   1.000
_cell.length_c   1.000
_cell.angle_alpha   90.00
_cell.angle_beta   90.00
_cell.angle_gamma   90.00
#
_symmetry.space_group_name_H-M   'P 1'
#
loop_
_entity.id
_entity.type
_entity.pdbx_description
1 polymer ?
#
loop_
_entity_poly.entity_id
_entity_poly.type
_entity_poly.pdbx_seq_one_letter_code
_entity_poly.pdbx_strand_id
1 'polypeptide(L)'
;MRTKTKIRLILHFLLGFITVSATAFALLWLTDFFMEQVSSTPRKITYGVTFSAPYARYLGLDPEKVLESINKDLNVKLIRIPVYWDEVEKEPGVYDFSTTDRLLDIAKTGNPKITLSNTLNFIFTMLVFTFFTIFISRIEWISRGVNQVITVIPKELLPFAALAILVCLGAAAFAFYQYVIRKTAIKENTRKTISFWTMAIMYGLILVMVVAMVVNDSLRAQNVLGTTVGEENTGIQFFGEKYNALIIFPLLALAIIPWRMYKHKNDNTSQLVFFWILITLFMAWYKLKFTYTFGLPLAAGAGVVFIEVLDYVKQRSPFEKKVVGLSLAFMVLVGVGAASIFMTTKAPNIETTSGWKPTLYWLRDNTPKDAQMFNWWDEGHWISFIGERKVITDNRNLDGQANAAYAQFILSTDENNAYTLVMDPKKIIQTDRNDFGPYNSDYVIFGDDILSKTGSMAFYAYNTIDPNDPRLQGYFGAGLPCSLLNSVSQSKTYACSGNTLTEAQMTSLPPVWTPVANQLIAENVPGFVYRNADNSAIYIFNQKTNNTMAVKLWFNDPTITHFREVSFKGGVKVYKVVP
;
A
#
# COMPACT_ATOMS: atom_id res chain seq x y z
N MET A 1 -9.55 -61.68 -9.07
CA MET A 1 -9.32 -60.35 -9.69
C MET A 1 -8.99 -59.23 -8.70
N ARG A 2 -9.43 -59.23 -7.42
CA ARG A 2 -9.18 -58.14 -6.46
C ARG A 2 -7.72 -57.97 -5.98
N THR A 3 -6.91 -59.03 -5.98
CA THR A 3 -5.52 -59.00 -5.49
C THR A 3 -4.54 -58.35 -6.48
N LYS A 4 -4.75 -58.54 -7.80
CA LYS A 4 -3.93 -57.92 -8.85
C LYS A 4 -4.07 -56.39 -8.89
N THR A 5 -5.23 -55.86 -8.50
CA THR A 5 -5.48 -54.40 -8.47
C THR A 5 -4.80 -53.71 -7.29
N LYS A 6 -4.74 -54.35 -6.11
CA LYS A 6 -4.01 -53.82 -4.94
C LYS A 6 -2.50 -53.79 -5.15
N ILE A 7 -1.95 -54.85 -5.76
CA ILE A 7 -0.52 -54.94 -6.10
C ILE A 7 -0.13 -53.87 -7.13
N ARG A 8 -0.97 -53.63 -8.14
CA ARG A 8 -0.76 -52.53 -9.09
C ARG A 8 -0.77 -51.16 -8.42
N LEU A 9 -1.65 -50.92 -7.46
CA LEU A 9 -1.72 -49.63 -6.75
C LEU A 9 -0.45 -49.35 -5.93
N ILE A 10 0.07 -50.38 -5.23
CA ILE A 10 1.32 -50.29 -4.46
C ILE A 10 2.51 -50.06 -5.40
N LEU A 11 2.56 -50.75 -6.54
CA LEU A 11 3.59 -50.55 -7.57
C LEU A 11 3.58 -49.14 -8.15
N HIS A 12 2.41 -48.54 -8.42
CA HIS A 12 2.33 -47.15 -8.91
C HIS A 12 2.75 -46.13 -7.84
N PHE A 13 2.46 -46.41 -6.56
CA PHE A 13 2.88 -45.56 -5.45
C PHE A 13 4.40 -45.59 -5.26
N LEU A 14 5.01 -46.78 -5.31
CA LEU A 14 6.47 -46.95 -5.27
C LEU A 14 7.16 -46.31 -6.48
N LEU A 15 6.60 -46.47 -7.68
CA LEU A 15 7.13 -45.82 -8.88
C LEU A 15 7.07 -44.30 -8.76
N GLY A 16 5.97 -43.75 -8.24
CA GLY A 16 5.82 -42.32 -7.98
C GLY A 16 6.85 -41.80 -6.97
N PHE A 17 7.08 -42.53 -5.88
CA PHE A 17 8.07 -42.15 -4.86
C PHE A 17 9.51 -42.17 -5.40
N ILE A 18 9.86 -43.17 -6.21
CA ILE A 18 11.18 -43.26 -6.86
C ILE A 18 11.37 -42.11 -7.86
N THR A 19 10.33 -41.77 -8.62
CA THR A 19 10.39 -40.68 -9.62
C THR A 19 10.60 -39.32 -8.94
N VAL A 20 9.90 -39.06 -7.83
CA VAL A 20 10.05 -37.82 -7.05
C VAL A 20 11.46 -37.72 -6.43
N SER A 21 11.96 -38.82 -5.86
CA SER A 21 13.30 -38.86 -5.27
C SER A 21 14.41 -38.65 -6.30
N ALA A 22 14.30 -39.26 -7.49
CA ALA A 22 15.25 -39.07 -8.59
C ALA A 22 15.24 -37.63 -9.14
N THR A 23 14.07 -37.00 -9.18
CA THR A 23 13.93 -35.60 -9.62
C THR A 23 14.58 -34.63 -8.63
N ALA A 24 14.41 -34.87 -7.33
CA ALA A 24 15.06 -34.06 -6.27
C ALA A 24 16.60 -34.16 -6.33
N PHE A 25 17.13 -35.35 -6.60
CA PHE A 25 18.57 -35.57 -6.73
C PHE A 25 19.16 -34.90 -7.98
N ALA A 26 18.46 -34.96 -9.12
CA ALA A 26 18.87 -34.28 -10.34
C ALA A 26 18.90 -32.74 -10.19
N LEU A 27 17.97 -32.18 -9.41
CA LEU A 27 17.93 -30.74 -9.12
C LEU A 27 19.12 -30.29 -8.27
N LEU A 28 19.52 -31.08 -7.26
CA LEU A 28 20.70 -30.78 -6.43
C LEU A 28 22.01 -30.84 -7.23
N TRP A 29 22.12 -31.80 -8.14
CA TRP A 29 23.29 -31.90 -9.01
C TRP A 29 23.37 -30.74 -10.01
N LEU A 30 22.24 -30.30 -10.58
CA LEU A 30 22.17 -29.13 -11.45
C LEU A 30 22.60 -27.85 -10.72
N THR A 31 22.24 -27.67 -9.46
CA THR A 31 22.64 -26.48 -8.69
C THR A 31 24.15 -26.39 -8.49
N ASP A 32 24.83 -27.51 -8.19
CA ASP A 32 26.29 -27.51 -8.04
C ASP A 32 27.00 -27.22 -9.37
N PHE A 33 26.52 -27.79 -10.47
CA PHE A 33 27.05 -27.53 -11.83
C PHE A 33 26.95 -26.04 -12.23
N PHE A 34 25.87 -25.35 -11.85
CA PHE A 34 25.69 -23.93 -12.18
C PHE A 34 26.52 -23.00 -11.29
N MET A 35 26.76 -23.35 -10.02
CA MET A 35 27.60 -22.54 -9.11
C MET A 35 29.04 -22.44 -9.59
N GLU A 36 29.54 -23.47 -10.27
CA GLU A 36 30.90 -23.48 -10.84
C GLU A 36 31.04 -22.50 -12.04
N GLN A 37 29.98 -22.25 -12.82
CA GLN A 37 30.00 -21.32 -13.97
C GLN A 37 29.88 -19.83 -13.61
N VAL A 38 29.36 -19.48 -12.43
CA VAL A 38 29.07 -18.09 -12.04
C VAL A 38 30.34 -17.30 -11.64
N SER A 39 31.49 -17.96 -11.49
CA SER A 39 32.75 -17.33 -11.05
C SER A 39 33.54 -16.56 -12.13
N SER A 40 33.05 -16.49 -13.39
CA SER A 40 33.77 -15.78 -14.47
C SER A 40 33.14 -14.43 -14.85
N THR A 41 33.79 -13.34 -14.45
CA THR A 41 33.43 -11.97 -14.86
C THR A 41 33.72 -11.73 -16.35
N PRO A 42 32.85 -11.03 -17.12
CA PRO A 42 33.12 -10.74 -18.53
C PRO A 42 34.21 -9.67 -18.71
N ARG A 43 35.24 -9.98 -19.53
CA ARG A 43 36.49 -9.19 -19.69
C ARG A 43 36.45 -8.00 -20.69
N LYS A 44 35.31 -7.54 -21.21
CA LYS A 44 35.31 -6.42 -22.20
C LYS A 44 34.03 -5.59 -22.23
N ILE A 45 34.13 -4.29 -21.90
CA ILE A 45 33.05 -3.29 -21.97
C ILE A 45 33.15 -2.54 -23.31
N THR A 46 32.00 -2.25 -23.96
CA THR A 46 31.93 -1.45 -25.20
C THR A 46 31.02 -0.23 -24.97
N TYR A 47 31.49 0.98 -25.33
CA TYR A 47 30.75 2.24 -25.17
C TYR A 47 29.95 2.61 -26.43
N GLY A 48 28.79 3.26 -26.28
CA GLY A 48 27.89 3.68 -27.37
C GLY A 48 26.88 4.76 -26.96
N VAL A 49 26.06 5.24 -27.91
CA VAL A 49 25.04 6.30 -27.69
C VAL A 49 23.63 5.84 -28.05
N THR A 50 22.63 6.44 -27.41
CA THR A 50 21.21 6.25 -27.76
C THR A 50 20.67 7.54 -28.37
N PHE A 51 20.14 7.46 -29.59
CA PHE A 51 19.61 8.60 -30.34
C PHE A 51 18.08 8.63 -30.29
N SER A 52 17.47 9.78 -30.02
CA SER A 52 16.01 9.95 -29.93
C SER A 52 15.52 11.03 -30.88
N ALA A 53 14.75 10.64 -31.90
CA ALA A 53 14.12 11.56 -32.84
C ALA A 53 13.05 12.48 -32.21
N PRO A 54 12.15 12.01 -31.31
CA PRO A 54 11.24 12.91 -30.60
C PRO A 54 11.99 13.93 -29.75
N TYR A 55 13.08 13.53 -29.08
CA TYR A 55 13.87 14.45 -28.26
C TYR A 55 14.61 15.50 -29.10
N ALA A 56 15.16 15.11 -30.25
CA ALA A 56 15.74 16.07 -31.20
C ALA A 56 14.70 17.11 -31.66
N ARG A 57 13.48 16.66 -32.01
CA ARG A 57 12.36 17.56 -32.37
C ARG A 57 11.94 18.47 -31.22
N TYR A 58 11.87 17.94 -30.00
CA TYR A 58 11.56 18.72 -28.79
C TYR A 58 12.55 19.88 -28.59
N LEU A 59 13.83 19.66 -28.93
CA LEU A 59 14.87 20.69 -28.89
C LEU A 59 14.87 21.63 -30.12
N GLY A 60 13.91 21.49 -31.04
CA GLY A 60 13.84 22.29 -32.27
C GLY A 60 14.88 21.90 -33.33
N LEU A 61 15.48 20.71 -33.23
CA LEU A 61 16.50 20.20 -34.15
C LEU A 61 15.92 19.21 -35.16
N ASP A 62 16.56 19.11 -36.32
CA ASP A 62 16.27 18.11 -37.36
C ASP A 62 16.88 16.75 -36.97
N PRO A 63 16.07 15.71 -36.71
CA PRO A 63 16.57 14.41 -36.26
C PRO A 63 17.55 13.74 -37.24
N GLU A 64 17.33 13.87 -38.54
CA GLU A 64 18.16 13.22 -39.56
C GLU A 64 19.57 13.85 -39.55
N LYS A 65 19.64 15.19 -39.49
CA LYS A 65 20.91 15.92 -39.41
C LYS A 65 21.68 15.66 -38.11
N VAL A 66 20.97 15.56 -36.99
CA VAL A 66 21.60 15.25 -35.70
C VAL A 66 22.21 13.86 -35.72
N LEU A 67 21.48 12.87 -36.26
CA LEU A 67 21.99 11.50 -36.37
C LEU A 67 23.18 11.43 -37.33
N GLU A 68 23.16 12.17 -38.44
CA GLU A 68 24.31 12.30 -39.33
C GLU A 68 25.54 12.87 -38.61
N SER A 69 25.36 13.91 -37.78
CA SER A 69 26.45 14.52 -37.01
C SER A 69 27.01 13.55 -35.97
N ILE A 70 26.15 12.76 -35.32
CA ILE A 70 26.58 11.68 -34.41
C ILE A 70 27.42 10.62 -35.15
N ASN A 71 27.06 10.32 -36.39
CA ASN A 71 27.75 9.31 -37.18
C ASN A 71 29.09 9.81 -37.73
N LYS A 72 29.09 11.02 -38.32
CA LYS A 72 30.24 11.59 -39.04
C LYS A 72 31.20 12.33 -38.11
N ASP A 73 30.70 13.17 -37.22
CA ASP A 73 31.53 14.07 -36.41
C ASP A 73 31.99 13.41 -35.11
N LEU A 74 31.09 12.65 -34.46
CA LEU A 74 31.40 11.94 -33.20
C LEU A 74 31.94 10.52 -33.42
N ASN A 75 31.82 9.96 -34.64
CA ASN A 75 32.32 8.64 -35.03
C ASN A 75 31.92 7.52 -34.03
N VAL A 76 30.66 7.51 -33.63
CA VAL A 76 30.17 6.56 -32.61
C VAL A 76 30.01 5.17 -33.21
N LYS A 77 30.73 4.19 -32.66
CA LYS A 77 30.75 2.80 -33.18
C LYS A 77 29.53 1.93 -32.82
N LEU A 78 28.73 2.36 -31.85
CA LEU A 78 27.54 1.66 -31.38
C LEU A 78 26.41 2.68 -31.16
N ILE A 79 25.37 2.61 -32.00
CA ILE A 79 24.23 3.52 -31.96
C ILE A 79 22.95 2.71 -31.71
N ARG A 80 22.18 3.13 -30.72
CA ARG A 80 20.84 2.61 -30.42
C ARG A 80 19.78 3.59 -30.92
N ILE A 81 18.86 3.11 -31.76
CA ILE A 81 17.71 3.86 -32.24
C ILE A 81 16.44 3.21 -31.63
N PRO A 82 15.77 3.88 -30.68
CA PRO A 82 14.47 3.48 -30.17
C PRO A 82 13.39 3.72 -31.23
N VAL A 83 12.41 2.83 -31.29
CA VAL A 83 11.18 3.04 -32.04
C VAL A 83 10.11 3.57 -31.07
N TYR A 84 9.27 4.50 -31.49
CA TYR A 84 8.27 5.15 -30.64
C TYR A 84 6.88 4.72 -31.08
N TRP A 85 6.10 4.15 -30.15
CA TRP A 85 4.80 3.52 -30.48
C TRP A 85 3.77 4.52 -30.99
N ASP A 86 3.74 5.69 -30.38
CA ASP A 86 2.96 6.87 -30.76
C ASP A 86 3.34 7.43 -32.14
N GLU A 87 4.54 7.14 -32.65
CA GLU A 87 4.96 7.51 -34.00
C GLU A 87 4.65 6.44 -35.05
N VAL A 88 4.76 5.16 -34.68
CA VAL A 88 4.54 4.04 -35.62
C VAL A 88 3.09 3.59 -35.71
N GLU A 89 2.27 3.80 -34.69
CA GLU A 89 0.82 3.50 -34.67
C GLU A 89 0.05 4.77 -34.31
N LYS A 90 0.04 5.75 -35.22
CA LYS A 90 -0.70 7.02 -35.03
C LYS A 90 -2.21 6.80 -34.96
N GLU A 91 -2.70 5.79 -35.67
CA GLU A 91 -4.07 5.31 -35.61
C GLU A 91 -4.08 3.81 -35.27
N PRO A 92 -4.97 3.34 -34.38
CA PRO A 92 -5.02 1.93 -33.98
C PRO A 92 -5.14 0.99 -35.19
N GLY A 93 -4.18 0.06 -35.33
CA GLY A 93 -4.12 -0.91 -36.42
C GLY A 93 -3.52 -0.40 -37.74
N VAL A 94 -3.06 0.85 -37.82
CA VAL A 94 -2.37 1.41 -38.99
C VAL A 94 -0.91 1.71 -38.63
N TYR A 95 0.02 0.96 -39.24
CA TYR A 95 1.45 1.03 -38.93
C TYR A 95 2.26 1.79 -40.00
N ASP A 96 3.06 2.77 -39.58
CA ASP A 96 3.97 3.55 -40.43
C ASP A 96 5.40 3.54 -39.85
N PHE A 97 6.32 2.83 -40.52
CA PHE A 97 7.72 2.73 -40.11
C PHE A 97 8.66 3.65 -40.90
N SER A 98 8.14 4.48 -41.81
CA SER A 98 8.94 5.27 -42.76
C SER A 98 10.02 6.15 -42.10
N THR A 99 9.72 6.74 -40.95
CA THR A 99 10.68 7.57 -40.19
C THR A 99 11.78 6.70 -39.56
N THR A 100 11.42 5.53 -39.03
CA THR A 100 12.38 4.59 -38.45
C THR A 100 13.34 4.06 -39.52
N ASP A 101 12.81 3.72 -40.69
CA ASP A 101 13.60 3.20 -41.81
C ASP A 101 14.64 4.22 -42.29
N ARG A 102 14.27 5.50 -42.42
CA ARG A 102 15.21 6.58 -42.77
C ARG A 102 16.33 6.73 -41.75
N LEU A 103 16.01 6.74 -40.45
CA LEU A 103 17.01 6.86 -39.39
C LEU A 103 17.97 5.66 -39.39
N LEU A 104 17.48 4.46 -39.69
CA LEU A 104 18.33 3.29 -39.83
C LEU A 104 19.28 3.39 -41.02
N ASP A 105 18.79 3.87 -42.15
CA ASP A 105 19.62 4.04 -43.35
C ASP A 105 20.70 5.10 -43.12
N ILE A 106 20.38 6.22 -42.46
CA ILE A 106 21.36 7.22 -42.03
C ILE A 106 22.39 6.60 -41.08
N ALA A 107 21.96 5.83 -40.09
CA ALA A 107 22.88 5.20 -39.15
C ALA A 107 23.84 4.22 -39.83
N LYS A 108 23.41 3.47 -40.87
CA LYS A 108 24.27 2.53 -41.60
C LYS A 108 25.42 3.21 -42.34
N THR A 109 25.26 4.46 -42.78
CA THR A 109 26.27 5.16 -43.61
C THR A 109 27.64 5.32 -42.95
N GLY A 110 27.71 5.36 -41.61
CA GLY A 110 28.96 5.48 -40.84
C GLY A 110 29.56 4.17 -40.32
N ASN A 111 29.05 3.01 -40.76
CA ASN A 111 29.52 1.68 -40.33
C ASN A 111 29.40 1.33 -38.81
N PRO A 112 28.45 1.87 -38.01
CA PRO A 112 28.30 1.46 -36.61
C PRO A 112 27.59 0.11 -36.47
N LYS A 113 27.81 -0.57 -35.34
CA LYS A 113 26.95 -1.68 -34.91
C LYS A 113 25.60 -1.09 -34.48
N ILE A 114 24.56 -1.31 -35.27
CA ILE A 114 23.22 -0.76 -35.01
C ILE A 114 22.43 -1.74 -34.16
N THR A 115 21.86 -1.25 -33.05
CA THR A 115 20.91 -2.03 -32.25
C THR A 115 19.53 -1.43 -32.40
N LEU A 116 18.64 -2.13 -33.12
CA LEU A 116 17.24 -1.76 -33.18
C LEU A 116 16.58 -2.10 -31.84
N SER A 117 16.05 -1.08 -31.18
CA SER A 117 15.30 -1.23 -29.95
C SER A 117 13.85 -0.99 -30.28
N ASN A 118 13.13 -2.06 -30.61
CA ASN A 118 11.82 -2.32 -30.04
C ASN A 118 11.44 -3.79 -30.17
N THR A 119 10.76 -4.25 -29.14
CA THR A 119 10.19 -5.59 -28.98
C THR A 119 11.22 -6.68 -28.68
N LEU A 120 12.24 -6.98 -29.51
CA LEU A 120 13.09 -8.16 -29.24
C LEU A 120 14.09 -8.01 -28.09
N ASN A 121 14.80 -6.89 -27.97
CA ASN A 121 15.72 -6.67 -26.84
C ASN A 121 14.96 -6.31 -25.55
N PHE A 122 13.81 -5.65 -25.64
CA PHE A 122 13.01 -5.39 -24.44
C PHE A 122 12.34 -6.68 -23.93
N ILE A 123 11.86 -7.55 -24.81
CA ILE A 123 11.32 -8.86 -24.43
C ILE A 123 12.43 -9.83 -24.06
N PHE A 124 13.60 -9.82 -24.71
CA PHE A 124 14.71 -10.70 -24.33
C PHE A 124 15.39 -10.20 -23.06
N THR A 125 15.60 -8.90 -22.88
CA THR A 125 16.07 -8.35 -21.61
C THR A 125 14.99 -8.45 -20.53
N MET A 126 13.69 -8.29 -20.80
CA MET A 126 12.67 -8.63 -19.82
C MET A 126 12.66 -10.13 -19.56
N LEU A 127 12.75 -11.03 -20.54
CA LEU A 127 12.73 -12.46 -20.30
C LEU A 127 13.98 -12.93 -19.57
N VAL A 128 15.15 -12.40 -19.89
CA VAL A 128 16.43 -12.71 -19.23
C VAL A 128 16.48 -12.04 -17.85
N PHE A 129 16.08 -10.76 -17.73
CA PHE A 129 16.05 -10.06 -16.45
C PHE A 129 14.90 -10.55 -15.56
N THR A 130 13.76 -10.96 -16.10
CA THR A 130 12.64 -11.63 -15.40
C THR A 130 13.03 -13.06 -15.06
N PHE A 131 13.73 -13.80 -15.92
CA PHE A 131 14.27 -15.13 -15.58
C PHE A 131 15.34 -15.03 -14.49
N PHE A 132 16.28 -14.08 -14.60
CA PHE A 132 17.32 -13.84 -13.59
C PHE A 132 16.78 -13.18 -12.32
N THR A 133 15.81 -12.26 -12.36
CA THR A 133 15.18 -11.74 -11.13
C THR A 133 14.23 -12.77 -10.52
N ILE A 134 13.56 -13.63 -11.30
CA ILE A 134 12.75 -14.76 -10.79
C ILE A 134 13.62 -15.92 -10.27
N PHE A 135 14.91 -16.01 -10.58
CA PHE A 135 15.78 -17.04 -9.99
C PHE A 135 16.78 -16.49 -8.96
N ILE A 136 17.48 -15.39 -9.25
CA ILE A 136 18.50 -14.78 -8.37
C ILE A 136 17.87 -14.10 -7.15
N SER A 137 16.73 -13.42 -7.28
CA SER A 137 16.09 -12.83 -6.08
C SER A 137 15.37 -13.89 -5.23
N ARG A 138 14.99 -15.04 -5.82
CA ARG A 138 13.98 -15.95 -5.29
C ARG A 138 14.47 -17.15 -4.49
N ILE A 139 15.42 -16.94 -3.59
CA ILE A 139 15.40 -17.71 -2.33
C ILE A 139 15.54 -16.78 -1.13
N GLU A 140 16.19 -15.63 -1.27
CA GLU A 140 16.29 -14.67 -0.17
C GLU A 140 15.00 -13.89 0.10
N TRP A 141 14.19 -13.44 -0.87
CA TRP A 141 12.90 -12.80 -0.49
C TRP A 141 11.89 -13.83 0.01
N ILE A 142 11.99 -15.10 -0.43
CA ILE A 142 11.13 -16.17 0.12
C ILE A 142 11.59 -16.47 1.54
N SER A 143 12.89 -16.62 1.77
CA SER A 143 13.48 -16.80 3.11
C SER A 143 13.21 -15.59 4.01
N ARG A 144 13.46 -14.35 3.55
CA ARG A 144 13.20 -13.10 4.28
C ARG A 144 11.72 -12.81 4.43
N GLY A 145 10.90 -13.15 3.44
CA GLY A 145 9.45 -13.04 3.48
C GLY A 145 8.84 -14.08 4.40
N VAL A 146 9.31 -15.33 4.37
CA VAL A 146 8.95 -16.39 5.31
C VAL A 146 9.48 -16.06 6.70
N ASN A 147 10.69 -15.52 6.84
CA ASN A 147 11.25 -15.10 8.12
C ASN A 147 10.55 -13.84 8.65
N GLN A 148 10.19 -12.86 7.83
CA GLN A 148 9.34 -11.74 8.21
C GLN A 148 7.95 -12.23 8.61
N VAL A 149 7.36 -13.13 7.83
CA VAL A 149 6.09 -13.77 8.19
C VAL A 149 6.24 -14.51 9.51
N ILE A 150 7.29 -15.31 9.75
CA ILE A 150 7.51 -16.05 11.00
C ILE A 150 7.85 -15.14 12.19
N THR A 151 8.50 -13.99 11.96
CA THR A 151 8.89 -13.04 13.03
C THR A 151 7.80 -12.02 13.35
N VAL A 152 6.96 -11.68 12.38
CA VAL A 152 5.82 -10.76 12.53
C VAL A 152 4.55 -11.51 12.92
N ILE A 153 4.44 -12.80 12.58
CA ILE A 153 3.37 -13.66 13.06
C ILE A 153 3.69 -14.10 14.50
N PRO A 154 2.84 -13.72 15.49
CA PRO A 154 2.95 -14.24 16.85
C PRO A 154 3.03 -15.77 16.85
N LYS A 155 3.80 -16.38 17.76
CA LYS A 155 3.98 -17.85 17.77
C LYS A 155 2.64 -18.59 17.92
N GLU A 156 1.61 -17.97 18.48
CA GLU A 156 0.26 -18.53 18.55
C GLU A 156 -0.43 -18.68 17.18
N LEU A 157 0.09 -18.02 16.15
CA LEU A 157 -0.50 -17.92 14.82
C LEU A 157 0.14 -18.82 13.75
N LEU A 158 1.33 -19.38 14.02
CA LEU A 158 1.99 -20.36 13.16
C LEU A 158 1.09 -21.55 12.74
N PRO A 159 0.25 -22.12 13.64
CA PRO A 159 -0.66 -23.20 13.28
C PRO A 159 -1.65 -22.81 12.18
N PHE A 160 -2.08 -21.54 12.14
CA PHE A 160 -3.03 -21.03 11.16
C PHE A 160 -2.39 -20.70 9.82
N ALA A 161 -1.15 -20.20 9.82
CA ALA A 161 -0.35 -20.05 8.61
C ALA A 161 -0.10 -21.42 7.94
N ALA A 162 0.23 -22.45 8.75
CA ALA A 162 0.34 -23.82 8.28
C ALA A 162 -1.00 -24.35 7.73
N LEU A 163 -2.12 -24.07 8.39
CA LEU A 163 -3.45 -24.43 7.93
C LEU A 163 -3.82 -23.73 6.60
N ALA A 164 -3.47 -22.46 6.42
CA ALA A 164 -3.69 -21.71 5.18
C ALA A 164 -2.86 -22.27 4.02
N ILE A 165 -1.60 -22.62 4.27
CA ILE A 165 -0.74 -23.31 3.31
C ILE A 165 -1.35 -24.67 2.94
N LEU A 166 -1.85 -25.44 3.90
CA LEU A 166 -2.53 -26.72 3.65
C LEU A 166 -3.81 -26.53 2.83
N VAL A 167 -4.58 -25.47 3.06
CA VAL A 167 -5.76 -25.13 2.26
C VAL A 167 -5.37 -24.75 0.82
N CYS A 168 -4.32 -23.94 0.63
CA CYS A 168 -3.81 -23.58 -0.69
C CYS A 168 -3.24 -24.78 -1.46
N LEU A 169 -2.48 -25.64 -0.79
CA LEU A 169 -1.98 -26.89 -1.35
C LEU A 169 -3.12 -27.85 -1.67
N GLY A 170 -4.15 -27.91 -0.82
CA GLY A 170 -5.39 -28.65 -1.08
C GLY A 170 -6.15 -28.11 -2.30
N ALA A 171 -6.23 -26.79 -2.46
CA ALA A 171 -6.85 -26.14 -3.62
C ALA A 171 -6.08 -26.43 -4.92
N ALA A 172 -4.75 -26.34 -4.87
CA ALA A 172 -3.88 -26.65 -6.01
C ALA A 172 -3.93 -28.13 -6.39
N ALA A 173 -3.90 -29.02 -5.38
CA ALA A 173 -4.09 -30.46 -5.58
C ALA A 173 -5.48 -30.76 -6.14
N PHE A 174 -6.52 -30.04 -5.73
CA PHE A 174 -7.87 -30.17 -6.28
C PHE A 174 -7.95 -29.72 -7.73
N ALA A 175 -7.35 -28.58 -8.09
CA ALA A 175 -7.31 -28.10 -9.47
C ALA A 175 -6.56 -29.09 -10.39
N PHE A 176 -5.42 -29.60 -9.92
CA PHE A 176 -4.65 -30.64 -10.61
C PHE A 176 -5.43 -31.95 -10.72
N TYR A 177 -6.12 -32.35 -9.67
CA TYR A 177 -6.94 -33.55 -9.63
C TYR A 177 -8.18 -33.46 -10.55
N GLN A 178 -8.86 -32.31 -10.60
CA GLN A 178 -9.94 -32.05 -11.57
C GLN A 178 -9.43 -32.13 -13.01
N TYR A 179 -8.22 -31.62 -13.27
CA TYR A 179 -7.56 -31.76 -14.57
C TYR A 179 -7.28 -33.24 -14.93
N VAL A 180 -6.78 -34.04 -13.99
CA VAL A 180 -6.51 -35.48 -14.18
C VAL A 180 -7.81 -36.29 -14.33
N ILE A 181 -8.84 -36.00 -13.53
CA ILE A 181 -10.16 -36.65 -13.61
C ILE A 181 -10.86 -36.34 -14.93
N ARG A 182 -10.67 -35.14 -15.49
CA ARG A 182 -11.20 -34.79 -16.82
C ARG A 182 -10.61 -35.66 -17.92
N LYS A 183 -9.33 -36.05 -17.82
CA LYS A 183 -8.65 -36.92 -18.79
C LYS A 183 -8.84 -38.42 -18.56
N THR A 184 -9.43 -38.84 -17.44
CA THR A 184 -9.66 -40.26 -17.12
C THR A 184 -11.14 -40.65 -17.26
N ALA A 185 -11.38 -41.88 -17.74
CA ALA A 185 -12.71 -42.44 -17.98
C ALA A 185 -13.43 -42.87 -16.68
N ILE A 186 -13.65 -41.92 -15.77
CA ILE A 186 -14.37 -42.14 -14.51
C ILE A 186 -15.89 -41.94 -14.74
N LYS A 187 -16.72 -42.80 -14.14
CA LYS A 187 -18.19 -42.69 -14.20
C LYS A 187 -18.69 -41.34 -13.67
N GLU A 188 -19.66 -40.76 -14.36
CA GLU A 188 -20.17 -39.39 -14.11
C GLU A 188 -20.62 -39.16 -12.66
N ASN A 189 -21.34 -40.13 -12.08
CA ASN A 189 -21.85 -40.00 -10.72
C ASN A 189 -20.71 -39.90 -9.70
N THR A 190 -19.65 -40.68 -9.90
CA THR A 190 -18.44 -40.67 -9.08
C THR A 190 -17.71 -39.33 -9.18
N ARG A 191 -17.65 -38.71 -10.37
CA ARG A 191 -17.04 -37.37 -10.56
C ARG A 191 -17.78 -36.26 -9.80
N LYS A 192 -19.12 -36.29 -9.79
CA LYS A 192 -19.97 -35.34 -9.04
C LYS A 192 -19.79 -35.50 -7.52
N THR A 193 -19.86 -36.73 -7.02
CA THR A 193 -19.67 -37.04 -5.60
C THR A 193 -18.30 -36.58 -5.12
N ILE A 194 -17.25 -36.86 -5.88
CA ILE A 194 -15.88 -36.45 -5.55
C ILE A 194 -15.75 -34.91 -5.48
N SER A 195 -16.23 -34.18 -6.49
CA SER A 195 -16.13 -32.71 -6.54
C SER A 195 -16.85 -32.06 -5.36
N PHE A 196 -18.02 -32.59 -5.00
CA PHE A 196 -18.80 -32.14 -3.85
C PHE A 196 -18.04 -32.35 -2.52
N TRP A 197 -17.53 -33.56 -2.27
CA TRP A 197 -16.84 -33.85 -1.01
C TRP A 197 -15.52 -33.08 -0.86
N THR A 198 -14.78 -32.84 -1.95
CA THR A 198 -13.58 -32.01 -1.86
C THR A 198 -13.92 -30.56 -1.51
N MET A 199 -14.99 -29.99 -2.09
CA MET A 199 -15.48 -28.68 -1.68
C MET A 199 -15.93 -28.67 -0.22
N ALA A 200 -16.65 -29.70 0.24
CA ALA A 200 -17.08 -29.81 1.64
C ALA A 200 -15.88 -29.87 2.61
N ILE A 201 -14.81 -30.59 2.26
CA ILE A 201 -13.58 -30.66 3.04
C ILE A 201 -12.87 -29.30 3.07
N MET A 202 -12.73 -28.64 1.93
CA MET A 202 -12.12 -27.30 1.86
C MET A 202 -12.92 -26.26 2.64
N TYR A 203 -14.25 -26.31 2.53
CA TYR A 203 -15.15 -25.48 3.32
C TYR A 203 -14.98 -25.75 4.82
N GLY A 204 -14.91 -27.02 5.23
CA GLY A 204 -14.66 -27.42 6.61
C GLY A 204 -13.33 -26.93 7.16
N LEU A 205 -12.24 -27.04 6.39
CA LEU A 205 -10.91 -26.54 6.78
C LEU A 205 -10.91 -25.02 6.97
N ILE A 206 -11.65 -24.30 6.14
CA ILE A 206 -11.75 -22.84 6.23
C ILE A 206 -12.67 -22.42 7.38
N LEU A 207 -13.75 -23.16 7.64
CA LEU A 207 -14.58 -22.97 8.82
C LEU A 207 -13.80 -23.17 10.11
N VAL A 208 -12.95 -24.20 10.17
CA VAL A 208 -12.02 -24.43 11.29
C VAL A 208 -11.06 -23.25 11.44
N MET A 209 -10.54 -22.70 10.34
CA MET A 209 -9.69 -21.52 10.36
C MET A 209 -10.43 -20.28 10.88
N VAL A 210 -11.65 -20.02 10.40
CA VAL A 210 -12.49 -18.90 10.85
C VAL A 210 -12.83 -19.05 12.34
N VAL A 211 -13.27 -20.23 12.78
CA VAL A 211 -13.59 -20.51 14.19
C VAL A 211 -12.36 -20.32 15.07
N ALA A 212 -11.21 -20.84 14.65
CA ALA A 212 -9.99 -20.69 15.44
C ALA A 212 -9.51 -19.24 15.52
N MET A 213 -9.76 -18.42 14.48
CA MET A 213 -9.52 -16.98 14.53
C MET A 213 -10.52 -16.20 15.37
N VAL A 214 -11.78 -16.62 15.36
CA VAL A 214 -12.82 -16.03 16.20
C VAL A 214 -12.56 -16.36 17.67
N VAL A 215 -12.05 -17.53 18.00
CA VAL A 215 -11.85 -17.96 19.39
C VAL A 215 -10.53 -17.45 19.99
N ASN A 216 -9.53 -17.13 19.16
CA ASN A 216 -8.22 -16.73 19.66
C ASN A 216 -8.09 -15.20 19.80
N ASP A 217 -8.06 -14.71 21.04
CA ASP A 217 -7.95 -13.28 21.35
C ASP A 217 -6.61 -12.66 20.92
N SER A 218 -5.51 -13.42 20.88
CA SER A 218 -4.20 -12.93 20.37
C SER A 218 -4.25 -12.52 18.89
N LEU A 219 -5.20 -13.07 18.15
CA LEU A 219 -5.46 -12.82 16.74
C LEU A 219 -6.38 -11.63 16.49
N ARG A 220 -7.22 -11.32 17.48
CA ARG A 220 -8.06 -10.11 17.52
C ARG A 220 -7.32 -8.92 18.11
N ALA A 221 -6.29 -9.17 18.92
CA ALA A 221 -5.52 -8.14 19.59
C ALA A 221 -5.01 -7.13 18.55
N GLN A 222 -5.44 -5.89 18.71
CA GLN A 222 -4.87 -4.77 17.97
C GLN A 222 -3.43 -4.63 18.43
N ASN A 223 -2.50 -5.19 17.66
CA ASN A 223 -1.10 -4.81 17.78
C ASN A 223 -1.00 -3.29 17.59
N VAL A 224 0.02 -2.66 18.18
CA VAL A 224 0.22 -1.21 18.11
C VAL A 224 0.19 -0.66 16.67
N LEU A 225 0.58 -1.48 15.69
CA LEU A 225 0.43 -1.18 14.26
C LEU A 225 -1.04 -1.00 13.82
N GLY A 226 -1.98 -1.80 14.34
CA GLY A 226 -3.41 -1.68 14.03
C GLY A 226 -4.11 -0.51 14.71
N THR A 227 -3.53 0.04 15.79
CA THR A 227 -4.02 1.28 16.42
C THR A 227 -3.42 2.54 15.81
N THR A 228 -2.23 2.44 15.21
CA THR A 228 -1.49 3.59 14.62
C THR A 228 -1.64 3.70 13.11
N VAL A 229 -1.82 2.58 12.40
CA VAL A 229 -2.00 2.53 10.94
C VAL A 229 -3.40 2.00 10.63
N GLY A 230 -4.27 2.88 10.14
CA GLY A 230 -5.69 2.57 9.94
C GLY A 230 -5.93 1.38 8.99
N GLU A 231 -5.11 1.25 7.95
CA GLU A 231 -5.17 0.16 6.97
C GLU A 231 -4.90 -1.23 7.57
N GLU A 232 -4.14 -1.27 8.66
CA GLU A 232 -3.74 -2.49 9.35
C GLU A 232 -4.78 -2.97 10.37
N ASN A 233 -5.85 -2.18 10.58
CA ASN A 233 -6.93 -2.54 11.46
C ASN A 233 -7.77 -3.71 10.88
N THR A 234 -8.50 -4.42 11.74
CA THR A 234 -9.35 -5.53 11.31
C THR A 234 -10.45 -5.01 10.38
N GLY A 235 -10.68 -5.67 9.24
CA GLY A 235 -11.63 -5.13 8.27
C GLY A 235 -13.08 -5.45 8.60
N ILE A 236 -13.35 -6.52 9.36
CA ILE A 236 -14.73 -6.93 9.73
C ILE A 236 -15.54 -5.83 10.41
N GLN A 237 -14.92 -5.01 11.27
CA GLN A 237 -15.62 -3.92 11.95
C GLN A 237 -16.15 -2.84 10.99
N PHE A 238 -15.60 -2.77 9.76
CA PHE A 238 -16.00 -1.82 8.73
C PHE A 238 -16.96 -2.42 7.69
N PHE A 239 -17.35 -3.69 7.79
CA PHE A 239 -18.19 -4.34 6.78
C PHE A 239 -19.57 -3.69 6.67
N GLY A 240 -20.15 -3.27 7.80
CA GLY A 240 -21.44 -2.55 7.81
C GLY A 240 -21.36 -1.24 7.05
N GLU A 241 -20.32 -0.44 7.29
CA GLU A 241 -20.11 0.84 6.61
C GLU A 241 -19.79 0.66 5.12
N LYS A 242 -18.94 -0.32 4.78
CA LYS A 242 -18.44 -0.50 3.40
C LYS A 242 -19.39 -1.26 2.48
N TYR A 243 -20.11 -2.26 2.99
CA TYR A 243 -20.93 -3.16 2.17
C TYR A 243 -22.41 -3.12 2.52
N ASN A 244 -22.77 -2.65 3.73
CA ASN A 244 -24.15 -2.64 4.21
C ASN A 244 -24.80 -4.03 4.04
N ALA A 245 -26.08 -4.10 3.67
CA ALA A 245 -26.80 -5.35 3.42
C ALA A 245 -26.24 -6.19 2.27
N LEU A 246 -25.41 -5.63 1.38
CA LEU A 246 -24.85 -6.35 0.24
C LEU A 246 -23.84 -7.44 0.64
N ILE A 247 -23.34 -7.39 1.88
CA ILE A 247 -22.47 -8.45 2.44
C ILE A 247 -23.14 -9.83 2.45
N ILE A 248 -24.48 -9.88 2.37
CA ILE A 248 -25.21 -11.14 2.30
C ILE A 248 -24.93 -11.93 1.02
N PHE A 249 -24.65 -11.26 -0.10
CA PHE A 249 -24.45 -11.90 -1.40
C PHE A 249 -23.25 -12.83 -1.46
N PRO A 250 -22.04 -12.46 -1.01
CA PRO A 250 -20.91 -13.37 -0.98
C PRO A 250 -21.17 -14.56 -0.04
N LEU A 251 -21.87 -14.37 1.08
CA LEU A 251 -22.24 -15.47 1.97
C LEU A 251 -23.23 -16.45 1.31
N LEU A 252 -24.26 -15.92 0.65
CA LEU A 252 -25.21 -16.72 -0.13
C LEU A 252 -24.52 -17.42 -1.30
N ALA A 253 -23.61 -16.75 -1.99
CA ALA A 253 -22.84 -17.33 -3.09
C ALA A 253 -21.99 -18.51 -2.62
N LEU A 254 -21.32 -18.39 -1.46
CA LEU A 254 -20.56 -19.49 -0.87
C LEU A 254 -21.44 -20.70 -0.53
N ALA A 255 -22.72 -20.49 -0.17
CA ALA A 255 -23.67 -21.58 0.06
C ALA A 255 -24.26 -22.16 -1.25
N ILE A 256 -24.56 -21.31 -2.21
CA ILE A 256 -25.27 -21.67 -3.46
C ILE A 256 -24.32 -22.30 -4.49
N ILE A 257 -23.08 -21.84 -4.60
CA ILE A 257 -22.13 -22.32 -5.61
C ILE A 257 -21.88 -23.84 -5.50
N PRO A 258 -21.64 -24.43 -4.32
CA PRO A 258 -21.49 -25.88 -4.19
C PRO A 258 -22.70 -26.66 -4.76
N TRP A 259 -23.92 -26.15 -4.53
CA TRP A 259 -25.14 -26.75 -5.08
C TRP A 259 -25.26 -26.55 -6.60
N ARG A 260 -24.97 -25.35 -7.09
CA ARG A 260 -24.94 -25.05 -8.53
C ARG A 260 -23.96 -25.96 -9.27
N MET A 261 -22.78 -26.18 -8.71
CA MET A 261 -21.77 -27.08 -9.27
C MET A 261 -22.20 -28.56 -9.26
N TYR A 262 -23.05 -28.97 -8.32
CA TYR A 262 -23.66 -30.30 -8.34
C TYR A 262 -24.66 -30.45 -9.50
N LYS A 263 -25.44 -29.39 -9.78
CA LYS A 263 -26.48 -29.36 -10.83
C LYS A 263 -25.92 -29.17 -12.24
N HIS A 264 -24.93 -28.29 -12.42
CA HIS A 264 -24.41 -27.88 -13.72
C HIS A 264 -23.06 -28.56 -14.06
N LYS A 265 -22.95 -29.14 -15.26
CA LYS A 265 -21.73 -29.80 -15.73
C LYS A 265 -20.63 -28.77 -16.06
N ASN A 266 -19.40 -29.02 -15.64
CA ASN A 266 -18.20 -28.25 -16.03
C ASN A 266 -18.24 -26.73 -15.72
N ASP A 267 -18.97 -26.32 -14.68
CA ASP A 267 -19.03 -24.90 -14.26
C ASP A 267 -17.75 -24.47 -13.52
N ASN A 268 -16.68 -24.27 -14.30
CA ASN A 268 -15.38 -23.79 -13.81
C ASN A 268 -15.45 -22.32 -13.35
N THR A 269 -16.38 -21.55 -13.90
CA THR A 269 -16.54 -20.13 -13.54
C THR A 269 -17.02 -20.01 -12.11
N SER A 270 -18.04 -20.79 -11.71
CA SER A 270 -18.51 -20.81 -10.33
C SER A 270 -17.42 -21.30 -9.36
N GLN A 271 -16.58 -22.27 -9.77
CA GLN A 271 -15.42 -22.69 -8.97
C GLN A 271 -14.43 -21.54 -8.72
N LEU A 272 -14.09 -20.78 -9.77
CA LEU A 272 -13.20 -19.63 -9.65
C LEU A 272 -13.82 -18.55 -8.75
N VAL A 273 -15.09 -18.23 -8.95
CA VAL A 273 -15.82 -17.23 -8.16
C VAL A 273 -15.88 -17.65 -6.68
N PHE A 274 -16.10 -18.94 -6.39
CA PHE A 274 -16.10 -19.46 -5.03
C PHE A 274 -14.78 -19.18 -4.31
N PHE A 275 -13.65 -19.57 -4.92
CA PHE A 275 -12.33 -19.35 -4.31
C PHE A 275 -11.98 -17.88 -4.24
N TRP A 276 -12.36 -17.09 -5.25
CA TRP A 276 -12.12 -15.66 -5.25
C TRP A 276 -12.85 -14.97 -4.10
N ILE A 277 -14.15 -15.25 -3.90
CA ILE A 277 -14.94 -14.75 -2.76
C ILE A 277 -14.32 -15.20 -1.45
N LEU A 278 -13.99 -16.48 -1.32
CA LEU A 278 -13.54 -17.07 -0.08
C LEU A 278 -12.20 -16.49 0.40
N ILE A 279 -11.22 -16.41 -0.50
CA ILE A 279 -9.89 -15.88 -0.20
C ILE A 279 -9.96 -14.40 0.13
N THR A 280 -10.67 -13.62 -0.68
CA THR A 280 -10.74 -12.16 -0.47
C THR A 280 -11.63 -11.78 0.70
N LEU A 281 -12.70 -12.54 1.00
CA LEU A 281 -13.49 -12.38 2.21
C LEU A 281 -12.61 -12.56 3.45
N PHE A 282 -11.78 -13.61 3.46
CA PHE A 282 -10.81 -13.85 4.53
C PHE A 282 -9.82 -12.69 4.66
N MET A 283 -9.21 -12.26 3.55
CA MET A 283 -8.29 -11.12 3.54
C MET A 283 -8.96 -9.84 4.06
N ALA A 284 -10.16 -9.52 3.59
CA ALA A 284 -10.93 -8.35 4.01
C ALA A 284 -11.42 -8.44 5.45
N TRP A 285 -11.71 -9.64 5.96
CA TRP A 285 -12.00 -9.82 7.38
C TRP A 285 -10.76 -9.45 8.20
N TYR A 286 -9.60 -9.99 7.80
CA TYR A 286 -8.35 -9.85 8.53
C TYR A 286 -7.79 -8.42 8.50
N LYS A 287 -7.81 -7.75 7.34
CA LYS A 287 -7.27 -6.38 7.18
C LYS A 287 -8.18 -5.47 6.38
N LEU A 288 -8.32 -4.24 6.87
CA LEU A 288 -9.12 -3.20 6.24
C LEU A 288 -8.71 -2.93 4.80
N LYS A 289 -7.41 -2.86 4.48
CA LYS A 289 -6.93 -2.59 3.11
C LYS A 289 -7.44 -3.58 2.07
N PHE A 290 -7.71 -4.83 2.45
CA PHE A 290 -8.20 -5.84 1.51
C PHE A 290 -9.71 -5.77 1.27
N THR A 291 -10.43 -4.90 1.98
CA THR A 291 -11.84 -4.63 1.71
C THR A 291 -12.07 -4.13 0.28
N TYR A 292 -11.17 -3.30 -0.25
CA TYR A 292 -11.24 -2.87 -1.65
C TYR A 292 -11.22 -4.07 -2.61
N THR A 293 -10.26 -4.99 -2.42
CA THR A 293 -10.12 -6.19 -3.25
C THR A 293 -11.31 -7.13 -3.11
N PHE A 294 -11.95 -7.20 -1.94
CA PHE A 294 -13.15 -8.01 -1.70
C PHE A 294 -14.42 -7.45 -2.34
N GLY A 295 -14.49 -6.14 -2.60
CA GLY A 295 -15.61 -5.53 -3.31
C GLY A 295 -15.86 -6.12 -4.71
N LEU A 296 -14.80 -6.55 -5.41
CA LEU A 296 -14.91 -7.15 -6.75
C LEU A 296 -15.59 -8.54 -6.74
N PRO A 297 -15.14 -9.53 -5.94
CA PRO A 297 -15.82 -10.82 -5.83
C PRO A 297 -17.20 -10.73 -5.19
N LEU A 298 -17.48 -9.70 -4.37
CA LEU A 298 -18.83 -9.44 -3.88
C LEU A 298 -19.81 -9.25 -5.05
N ALA A 299 -19.43 -8.47 -6.08
CA ALA A 299 -20.25 -8.29 -7.28
C ALA A 299 -20.41 -9.60 -8.07
N ALA A 300 -19.35 -10.39 -8.20
CA ALA A 300 -19.41 -11.70 -8.85
C ALA A 300 -20.33 -12.68 -8.10
N GLY A 301 -20.24 -12.71 -6.76
CA GLY A 301 -21.11 -13.49 -5.90
C GLY A 301 -22.58 -13.07 -6.02
N ALA A 302 -22.84 -11.76 -6.02
CA ALA A 302 -24.17 -11.22 -6.26
C ALA A 302 -24.72 -11.69 -7.62
N GLY A 303 -23.91 -11.67 -8.68
CA GLY A 303 -24.29 -12.19 -9.99
C GLY A 303 -24.70 -13.66 -9.99
N VAL A 304 -23.94 -14.52 -9.29
CA VAL A 304 -24.28 -15.96 -9.17
C VAL A 304 -25.60 -16.13 -8.41
N VAL A 305 -25.76 -15.46 -7.27
CA VAL A 305 -27.00 -15.51 -6.47
C VAL A 305 -28.19 -15.01 -7.31
N PHE A 306 -28.01 -13.93 -8.05
CA PHE A 306 -29.05 -13.34 -8.88
C PHE A 306 -29.52 -14.30 -9.98
N ILE A 307 -28.59 -14.96 -10.69
CA ILE A 307 -28.93 -15.94 -11.73
C ILE A 307 -29.75 -17.09 -11.14
N GLU A 308 -29.35 -17.61 -9.98
CA GLU A 308 -30.08 -18.72 -9.34
C GLU A 308 -31.46 -18.31 -8.84
N VAL A 309 -31.59 -17.11 -8.28
CA VAL A 309 -32.88 -16.53 -7.90
C VAL A 309 -33.77 -16.35 -9.14
N LEU A 310 -33.23 -15.82 -10.24
CA LEU A 310 -33.98 -15.66 -11.49
C LEU A 310 -34.43 -17.01 -12.05
N ASP A 311 -33.56 -18.02 -12.08
CA ASP A 311 -33.89 -19.36 -12.56
C ASP A 311 -34.97 -20.03 -11.70
N TYR A 312 -34.93 -19.83 -10.39
CA TYR A 312 -35.97 -20.26 -9.47
C TYR A 312 -37.30 -19.53 -9.71
N VAL A 313 -37.25 -18.21 -9.92
CA VAL A 313 -38.42 -17.35 -10.10
C VAL A 313 -39.09 -17.49 -11.47
N LYS A 314 -38.37 -17.95 -12.50
CA LYS A 314 -38.95 -18.25 -13.84
C LYS A 314 -40.17 -19.17 -13.76
N GLN A 315 -40.16 -20.13 -12.82
CA GLN A 315 -41.22 -21.13 -12.63
C GLN A 315 -42.34 -20.68 -11.68
N ARG A 316 -42.28 -19.45 -11.17
CA ARG A 316 -43.21 -18.89 -10.18
C ARG A 316 -44.35 -18.10 -10.81
N SER A 317 -45.38 -17.82 -10.02
CA SER A 317 -46.54 -17.04 -10.44
C SER A 317 -46.14 -15.61 -10.88
N PRO A 318 -46.96 -14.93 -11.72
CA PRO A 318 -46.70 -13.54 -12.11
C PRO A 318 -46.59 -12.57 -10.93
N PHE A 319 -47.31 -12.83 -9.85
CA PHE A 319 -47.24 -12.05 -8.62
C PHE A 319 -45.87 -12.20 -7.94
N GLU A 320 -45.41 -13.42 -7.70
CA GLU A 320 -44.10 -13.69 -7.10
C GLU A 320 -42.95 -13.10 -7.93
N LYS A 321 -43.04 -13.16 -9.27
CA LYS A 321 -42.07 -12.51 -10.17
C LYS A 321 -41.98 -11.00 -9.95
N LYS A 322 -43.12 -10.32 -9.80
CA LYS A 322 -43.18 -8.88 -9.53
C LYS A 322 -42.60 -8.55 -8.16
N VAL A 323 -42.94 -9.33 -7.13
CA VAL A 323 -42.42 -9.13 -5.77
C VAL A 323 -40.90 -9.26 -5.75
N VAL A 324 -40.35 -10.37 -6.29
CA VAL A 324 -38.89 -10.57 -6.33
C VAL A 324 -38.20 -9.50 -7.18
N GLY A 325 -38.76 -9.16 -8.35
CA GLY A 325 -38.23 -8.08 -9.19
C GLY A 325 -38.18 -6.74 -8.46
N LEU A 326 -39.24 -6.40 -7.70
CA LEU A 326 -39.29 -5.17 -6.91
C LEU A 326 -38.27 -5.19 -5.76
N SER A 327 -38.14 -6.31 -5.05
CA SER A 327 -37.14 -6.47 -3.98
C SER A 327 -35.71 -6.32 -4.51
N LEU A 328 -35.41 -6.92 -5.65
CA LEU A 328 -34.09 -6.82 -6.29
C LEU A 328 -33.82 -5.39 -6.77
N ALA A 329 -34.80 -4.73 -7.40
CA ALA A 329 -34.69 -3.33 -7.80
C ALA A 329 -34.46 -2.41 -6.60
N PHE A 330 -35.20 -2.63 -5.50
CA PHE A 330 -35.02 -1.89 -4.26
C PHE A 330 -33.61 -2.09 -3.66
N MET A 331 -33.09 -3.32 -3.64
CA MET A 331 -31.73 -3.59 -3.16
C MET A 331 -30.66 -2.88 -4.00
N VAL A 332 -30.82 -2.84 -5.32
CA VAL A 332 -29.90 -2.08 -6.21
C VAL A 332 -29.96 -0.59 -5.91
N LEU A 333 -31.17 -0.03 -5.76
CA LEU A 333 -31.36 1.39 -5.41
C LEU A 333 -30.72 1.74 -4.07
N VAL A 334 -30.88 0.90 -3.05
CA VAL A 334 -30.23 1.09 -1.74
C VAL A 334 -28.70 1.01 -1.86
N GLY A 335 -28.17 0.10 -2.67
CA GLY A 335 -26.73 0.00 -2.94
C GLY A 335 -26.16 1.26 -3.59
N VAL A 336 -26.84 1.80 -4.62
CA VAL A 336 -26.45 3.06 -5.29
C VAL A 336 -26.53 4.24 -4.32
N GLY A 337 -27.59 4.32 -3.51
CA GLY A 337 -27.74 5.35 -2.49
C GLY A 337 -26.62 5.31 -1.46
N ALA A 338 -26.30 4.13 -0.93
CA ALA A 338 -25.21 3.93 0.03
C ALA A 338 -23.84 4.32 -0.56
N ALA A 339 -23.55 3.91 -1.80
CA ALA A 339 -22.30 4.28 -2.47
C ALA A 339 -22.18 5.80 -2.68
N SER A 340 -23.27 6.46 -3.05
CA SER A 340 -23.31 7.92 -3.26
C SER A 340 -23.05 8.68 -1.96
N ILE A 341 -23.65 8.23 -0.85
CA ILE A 341 -23.39 8.79 0.49
C ILE A 341 -21.93 8.55 0.90
N PHE A 342 -21.42 7.34 0.69
CA PHE A 342 -20.03 7.02 1.03
C PHE A 342 -19.03 7.94 0.31
N MET A 343 -19.19 8.12 -1.01
CA MET A 343 -18.30 8.97 -1.80
C MET A 343 -18.35 10.44 -1.39
N THR A 344 -19.53 10.96 -1.04
CA THR A 344 -19.70 12.37 -0.65
C THR A 344 -19.25 12.64 0.78
N THR A 345 -19.30 11.65 1.67
CA THR A 345 -18.92 11.81 3.09
C THR A 345 -17.47 11.45 3.38
N LYS A 346 -16.77 10.78 2.45
CA LYS A 346 -15.37 10.35 2.60
C LYS A 346 -14.45 11.03 1.57
N ALA A 347 -14.59 12.35 1.43
CA ALA A 347 -13.67 13.12 0.61
C ALA A 347 -12.21 12.96 1.12
N PRO A 348 -11.21 12.96 0.21
CA PRO A 348 -9.81 12.87 0.61
C PRO A 348 -9.43 13.97 1.60
N ASN A 349 -8.54 13.65 2.54
CA ASN A 349 -8.16 14.56 3.63
C ASN A 349 -7.64 15.93 3.11
N ILE A 350 -6.93 15.94 1.98
CA ILE A 350 -6.44 17.18 1.35
C ILE A 350 -7.56 18.12 0.85
N GLU A 351 -8.75 17.59 0.57
CA GLU A 351 -9.92 18.38 0.17
C GLU A 351 -10.64 18.99 1.38
N THR A 352 -10.56 18.32 2.53
CA THR A 352 -11.25 18.72 3.76
C THR A 352 -10.38 19.54 4.70
N THR A 353 -9.04 19.40 4.64
CA THR A 353 -8.10 20.19 5.42
C THR A 353 -7.83 21.53 4.75
N SER A 354 -8.22 22.62 5.40
CA SER A 354 -8.10 23.96 4.83
C SER A 354 -6.66 24.45 4.72
N GLY A 355 -5.70 23.86 5.44
CA GLY A 355 -4.31 24.34 5.49
C GLY A 355 -3.33 23.78 4.48
N TRP A 356 -3.45 22.51 4.11
CA TRP A 356 -2.43 21.84 3.28
C TRP A 356 -2.36 22.42 1.87
N LYS A 357 -3.47 22.49 1.14
CA LYS A 357 -3.49 23.07 -0.23
C LYS A 357 -2.90 24.48 -0.32
N PRO A 358 -3.35 25.49 0.47
CA PRO A 358 -2.76 26.81 0.39
C PRO A 358 -1.30 26.84 0.83
N THR A 359 -0.88 26.00 1.78
CA THR A 359 0.54 25.87 2.15
C THR A 359 1.38 25.32 1.00
N LEU A 360 0.89 24.30 0.29
CA LEU A 360 1.60 23.71 -0.84
C LEU A 360 1.75 24.70 -2.00
N TYR A 361 0.71 25.48 -2.32
CA TYR A 361 0.84 26.57 -3.29
C TYR A 361 1.81 27.66 -2.81
N TRP A 362 1.75 28.02 -1.53
CA TRP A 362 2.71 28.98 -0.97
C TRP A 362 4.15 28.46 -1.09
N LEU A 363 4.41 27.19 -0.78
CA LEU A 363 5.73 26.56 -0.95
C LEU A 363 6.20 26.69 -2.40
N ARG A 364 5.35 26.31 -3.36
CA ARG A 364 5.66 26.36 -4.79
C ARG A 364 6.04 27.75 -5.27
N ASP A 365 5.38 28.77 -4.75
CA ASP A 365 5.46 30.14 -5.25
C ASP A 365 6.46 31.02 -4.46
N ASN A 366 6.82 30.64 -3.22
CA ASN A 366 7.60 31.49 -2.30
C ASN A 366 8.91 30.90 -1.78
N THR A 367 9.26 29.66 -2.15
CA THR A 367 10.54 29.04 -1.77
C THR A 367 11.42 28.77 -3.00
N PRO A 368 12.76 28.63 -2.87
CA PRO A 368 13.63 28.25 -3.99
C PRO A 368 13.21 26.91 -4.62
N LYS A 369 13.31 26.78 -5.95
CA LYS A 369 12.84 25.57 -6.67
C LYS A 369 13.56 24.29 -6.26
N ASP A 370 14.81 24.40 -5.82
CA ASP A 370 15.65 23.30 -5.37
C ASP A 370 15.62 23.09 -3.86
N ALA A 371 14.81 23.87 -3.13
CA ALA A 371 14.70 23.80 -1.68
C ALA A 371 14.23 22.41 -1.23
N GLN A 372 14.81 21.94 -0.13
CA GLN A 372 14.55 20.65 0.45
C GLN A 372 13.74 20.75 1.73
N MET A 373 12.63 20.03 1.78
CA MET A 373 11.72 19.98 2.90
C MET A 373 12.06 18.79 3.81
N PHE A 374 12.19 19.07 5.10
CA PHE A 374 12.20 18.09 6.18
C PHE A 374 10.73 17.84 6.58
N ASN A 375 10.16 16.74 6.10
CA ASN A 375 8.73 16.43 6.18
C ASN A 375 8.48 15.01 6.69
N TRP A 376 7.25 14.77 7.16
CA TRP A 376 6.74 13.44 7.42
C TRP A 376 6.31 12.74 6.12
N TRP A 377 6.32 11.42 6.11
CA TRP A 377 6.12 10.64 4.88
C TRP A 377 4.69 10.73 4.35
N ASP A 378 3.68 10.96 5.21
CA ASP A 378 2.26 11.07 4.83
C ASP A 378 2.05 12.15 3.75
N GLU A 379 2.79 13.25 3.80
CA GLU A 379 2.60 14.41 2.91
C GLU A 379 3.66 14.56 1.82
N GLY A 380 4.65 13.64 1.74
CA GLY A 380 5.76 13.77 0.82
C GLY A 380 5.35 13.81 -0.66
N HIS A 381 4.33 13.03 -1.06
CA HIS A 381 3.79 13.12 -2.43
C HIS A 381 3.05 14.44 -2.69
N TRP A 382 2.38 15.01 -1.69
CA TRP A 382 1.72 16.31 -1.85
C TRP A 382 2.74 17.43 -2.03
N ILE A 383 3.80 17.42 -1.22
CA ILE A 383 4.89 18.40 -1.29
C ILE A 383 5.64 18.30 -2.61
N SER A 384 5.97 17.09 -3.06
CA SER A 384 6.68 16.90 -4.33
C SER A 384 5.81 17.21 -5.55
N PHE A 385 4.52 16.85 -5.55
CA PHE A 385 3.64 17.04 -6.71
C PHE A 385 3.03 18.45 -6.79
N ILE A 386 2.45 18.95 -5.69
CA ILE A 386 1.77 20.25 -5.67
C ILE A 386 2.74 21.36 -5.27
N GLY A 387 3.56 21.10 -4.25
CA GLY A 387 4.58 22.04 -3.78
C GLY A 387 5.78 22.17 -4.72
N GLU A 388 6.01 21.19 -5.61
CA GLU A 388 7.17 21.10 -6.50
C GLU A 388 8.51 21.24 -5.74
N ARG A 389 8.65 20.63 -4.56
CA ARG A 389 9.88 20.68 -3.75
C ARG A 389 10.45 19.31 -3.44
N LYS A 390 11.75 19.28 -3.15
CA LYS A 390 12.42 18.05 -2.71
C LYS A 390 11.92 17.70 -1.31
N VAL A 391 11.81 16.41 -1.05
CA VAL A 391 11.37 15.84 0.22
C VAL A 391 12.40 14.83 0.72
N ILE A 392 12.53 14.71 2.04
CA ILE A 392 13.36 13.67 2.65
C ILE A 392 12.64 12.33 2.75
N THR A 393 11.30 12.37 2.85
CA THR A 393 10.44 11.19 3.00
C THR A 393 9.24 11.32 2.08
N ASP A 394 8.74 10.17 1.60
CA ASP A 394 7.56 10.10 0.75
C ASP A 394 6.67 8.91 1.12
N ASN A 395 5.45 8.89 0.58
CA ASN A 395 4.44 7.89 0.92
C ASN A 395 4.83 6.45 0.57
N ARG A 396 5.92 6.21 -0.17
CA ARG A 396 6.44 4.85 -0.39
C ARG A 396 7.10 4.28 0.85
N ASN A 397 7.51 5.14 1.79
CA ASN A 397 8.05 4.75 3.09
C ASN A 397 9.24 3.76 2.94
N LEU A 398 10.10 4.02 1.95
CA LEU A 398 11.24 3.14 1.61
C LEU A 398 12.43 3.33 2.54
N ASP A 399 12.58 4.52 3.11
CA ASP A 399 13.69 4.89 4.00
C ASP A 399 13.21 5.02 5.45
N GLY A 400 13.33 3.92 6.19
CA GLY A 400 12.99 3.89 7.61
C GLY A 400 13.87 4.79 8.48
N GLN A 401 15.09 5.13 8.07
CA GLN A 401 15.99 6.00 8.82
C GLN A 401 15.61 7.47 8.66
N ALA A 402 15.20 7.88 7.46
CA ALA A 402 14.63 9.20 7.24
C ALA A 402 13.37 9.42 8.09
N ASN A 403 12.50 8.41 8.17
CA ASN A 403 11.34 8.46 9.07
C ASN A 403 11.73 8.49 10.54
N ALA A 404 12.72 7.70 10.95
CA ALA A 404 13.23 7.72 12.32
C ALA A 404 13.82 9.09 12.68
N ALA A 405 14.58 9.70 11.76
CA ALA A 405 15.15 11.04 11.95
C ALA A 405 14.06 12.10 12.11
N TYR A 406 13.03 12.07 11.27
CA TYR A 406 11.89 12.97 11.41
C TYR A 406 11.15 12.76 12.73
N ALA A 407 10.88 11.51 13.09
CA ALA A 407 10.19 11.19 14.33
C ALA A 407 10.99 11.57 15.58
N GLN A 408 12.32 11.36 15.57
CA GLN A 408 13.22 11.84 16.63
C GLN A 408 13.27 13.36 16.70
N PHE A 409 13.21 14.05 15.55
CA PHE A 409 13.11 15.51 15.51
C PHE A 409 11.85 15.99 16.22
N ILE A 410 10.68 15.41 15.87
CA ILE A 410 9.40 15.74 16.50
C ILE A 410 9.44 15.56 18.02
N LEU A 411 10.09 14.50 18.49
CA LEU A 411 10.18 14.16 19.92
C LEU A 411 11.35 14.81 20.67
N SER A 412 12.29 15.45 19.97
CA SER A 412 13.47 16.04 20.58
C SER A 412 13.07 17.10 21.59
N THR A 413 13.75 17.16 22.74
CA THR A 413 13.55 18.22 23.74
C THR A 413 14.62 19.32 23.63
N ASP A 414 15.70 19.03 22.91
CA ASP A 414 16.87 19.88 22.70
C ASP A 414 16.91 20.39 21.26
N GLU A 415 17.14 21.70 21.10
CA GLU A 415 17.15 22.36 19.80
C GLU A 415 18.37 21.98 18.96
N ASN A 416 19.55 21.89 19.55
CA ASN A 416 20.78 21.55 18.82
C ASN A 416 20.71 20.13 18.25
N ASN A 417 20.12 19.20 19.01
CA ASN A 417 19.84 17.85 18.54
C ASN A 417 18.81 17.87 17.39
N ALA A 418 17.74 18.65 17.53
CA ALA A 418 16.73 18.80 16.48
C ALA A 418 17.33 19.38 15.19
N TYR A 419 18.14 20.43 15.30
CA TYR A 419 18.88 21.03 14.19
C TYR A 419 19.81 20.02 13.52
N THR A 420 20.56 19.26 14.32
CA THR A 420 21.45 18.21 13.79
C THR A 420 20.67 17.12 13.05
N LEU A 421 19.49 16.72 13.52
CA LEU A 421 18.65 15.74 12.80
C LEU A 421 18.15 16.26 11.44
N VAL A 422 17.89 17.56 11.33
CA VAL A 422 17.41 18.21 10.10
C VAL A 422 18.55 18.41 9.08
N MET A 423 19.77 18.61 9.57
CA MET A 423 20.95 18.89 8.74
C MET A 423 21.77 17.64 8.42
N ASP A 424 22.12 16.84 9.43
CA ASP A 424 22.98 15.66 9.30
C ASP A 424 22.66 14.62 10.38
N PRO A 425 21.57 13.85 10.22
CA PRO A 425 21.11 12.91 11.24
C PRO A 425 22.10 11.77 11.51
N LYS A 426 23.05 11.49 10.59
CA LYS A 426 24.12 10.51 10.82
C LYS A 426 24.96 10.80 12.05
N LYS A 427 25.01 12.06 12.50
CA LYS A 427 25.76 12.45 13.71
C LYS A 427 25.10 11.97 15.01
N ILE A 428 23.80 11.70 14.98
CA ILE A 428 23.01 11.31 16.16
C ILE A 428 22.53 9.87 16.05
N ILE A 429 22.06 9.47 14.86
CA ILE A 429 21.51 8.14 14.62
C ILE A 429 22.67 7.19 14.27
N GLN A 430 23.06 6.37 15.24
CA GLN A 430 24.05 5.32 15.02
C GLN A 430 23.40 4.15 14.28
N THR A 431 23.90 3.85 13.09
CA THR A 431 23.39 2.73 12.28
C THR A 431 24.49 2.20 11.37
N ASP A 432 24.46 0.88 11.17
CA ASP A 432 25.42 0.16 10.31
C ASP A 432 25.22 0.41 8.81
N ARG A 433 24.16 1.15 8.42
CA ARG A 433 23.98 1.51 7.00
C ARG A 433 24.66 2.84 6.67
N ASN A 434 25.47 2.81 5.61
CA ASN A 434 26.19 3.98 5.09
C ASN A 434 25.40 4.79 4.04
N ASP A 435 24.13 4.48 3.80
CA ASP A 435 23.36 4.90 2.60
C ASP A 435 22.74 6.30 2.65
N PHE A 436 22.59 6.97 3.81
CA PHE A 436 21.92 8.29 3.88
C PHE A 436 22.88 9.44 4.23
N GLY A 437 23.13 10.39 3.33
CA GLY A 437 24.06 11.53 3.56
C GLY A 437 23.48 12.65 4.45
N PRO A 438 24.20 13.77 4.61
CA PRO A 438 23.62 14.96 5.25
C PRO A 438 22.39 15.42 4.46
N TYR A 439 21.29 15.67 5.16
CA TYR A 439 20.05 16.12 4.54
C TYR A 439 20.14 17.57 4.09
N ASN A 440 20.77 18.45 4.90
CA ASN A 440 20.84 19.89 4.64
C ASN A 440 19.49 20.50 4.28
N SER A 441 18.44 20.16 5.03
CA SER A 441 17.09 20.60 4.70
C SER A 441 16.93 22.10 4.95
N ASP A 442 16.36 22.82 3.98
CA ASP A 442 16.17 24.27 4.05
C ASP A 442 14.95 24.66 4.91
N TYR A 443 13.94 23.80 4.94
CA TYR A 443 12.67 24.04 5.61
C TYR A 443 12.19 22.80 6.37
N VAL A 444 11.46 23.02 7.45
CA VAL A 444 10.66 22.01 8.15
C VAL A 444 9.18 22.32 7.93
N ILE A 445 8.37 21.31 7.65
CA ILE A 445 6.92 21.47 7.45
C ILE A 445 6.15 20.38 8.19
N PHE A 446 5.10 20.79 8.92
CA PHE A 446 4.14 19.85 9.52
C PHE A 446 2.78 20.48 9.79
N GLY A 447 1.77 19.60 9.83
CA GLY A 447 0.41 19.91 10.25
C GLY A 447 0.22 19.79 11.77
N ASP A 448 -0.89 20.33 12.26
CA ASP A 448 -1.28 20.27 13.67
C ASP A 448 -1.62 18.86 14.15
N ASP A 449 -1.91 17.94 13.24
CA ASP A 449 -2.18 16.54 13.51
C ASP A 449 -0.98 15.84 14.19
N ILE A 450 0.25 16.25 13.87
CA ILE A 450 1.48 15.74 14.49
C ILE A 450 1.47 15.92 16.02
N LEU A 451 0.83 16.99 16.52
CA LEU A 451 0.76 17.28 17.96
C LEU A 451 0.00 16.19 18.74
N SER A 452 -0.97 15.54 18.09
CA SER A 452 -1.71 14.40 18.65
C SER A 452 -1.06 13.04 18.34
N LYS A 453 -0.15 12.98 17.37
CA LYS A 453 0.52 11.76 16.90
C LYS A 453 1.88 11.50 17.56
N THR A 454 2.29 12.26 18.58
CA THR A 454 3.61 12.12 19.24
C THR A 454 3.86 10.71 19.78
N GLY A 455 2.85 10.03 20.33
CA GLY A 455 2.96 8.62 20.71
C GLY A 455 3.26 7.71 19.51
N SER A 456 2.66 7.99 18.35
CA SER A 456 2.92 7.24 17.11
C SER A 456 4.33 7.50 16.58
N MET A 457 4.82 8.73 16.69
CA MET A 457 6.19 9.10 16.31
C MET A 457 7.22 8.32 17.12
N ALA A 458 6.94 7.99 18.38
CA ALA A 458 7.87 7.23 19.21
C ALA A 458 8.16 5.83 18.62
N PHE A 459 7.19 5.17 17.97
CA PHE A 459 7.41 3.89 17.31
C PHE A 459 8.41 4.00 16.17
N TYR A 460 8.29 5.05 15.35
CA TYR A 460 9.22 5.29 14.24
C TYR A 460 10.59 5.76 14.72
N ALA A 461 10.64 6.59 15.75
CA ALA A 461 11.87 7.12 16.31
C ALA A 461 12.80 6.01 16.84
N TYR A 462 12.23 4.98 17.46
CA TYR A 462 12.99 3.91 18.14
C TYR A 462 12.85 2.53 17.47
N ASN A 463 12.08 2.44 16.37
CA ASN A 463 11.83 1.22 15.61
C ASN A 463 11.47 0.01 16.50
N THR A 464 10.56 0.22 17.46
CA THR A 464 10.09 -0.80 18.38
C THR A 464 8.57 -0.81 18.44
N ILE A 465 8.00 -2.01 18.55
CA ILE A 465 6.55 -2.25 18.71
C ILE A 465 6.21 -2.80 20.10
N ASP A 466 7.19 -2.88 21.01
CA ASP A 466 6.97 -3.35 22.39
C ASP A 466 6.23 -2.28 23.18
N PRO A 467 4.94 -2.48 23.54
CA PRO A 467 4.18 -1.48 24.28
C PRO A 467 4.78 -1.17 25.65
N ASN A 468 5.66 -2.00 26.21
CA ASN A 468 6.27 -1.76 27.52
C ASN A 468 7.54 -0.92 27.47
N ASP A 469 8.01 -0.53 26.28
CA ASP A 469 9.21 0.31 26.17
C ASP A 469 8.92 1.71 26.79
N PRO A 470 9.69 2.12 27.82
CA PRO A 470 9.46 3.41 28.49
C PRO A 470 9.64 4.62 27.57
N ARG A 471 10.34 4.46 26.44
CA ARG A 471 10.52 5.50 25.43
C ARG A 471 9.25 5.78 24.63
N LEU A 472 8.35 4.80 24.53
CA LEU A 472 7.06 4.92 23.83
C LEU A 472 5.96 5.48 24.74
N GLN A 473 6.10 5.31 26.05
CA GLN A 473 5.07 5.62 27.03
C GLN A 473 5.02 7.08 27.44
N GLY A 474 3.85 7.54 27.87
CA GLY A 474 3.68 8.82 28.55
C GLY A 474 3.62 10.05 27.64
N TYR A 475 3.45 9.90 26.33
CA TYR A 475 3.06 11.03 25.47
C TYR A 475 1.54 11.16 25.42
N PHE A 476 1.05 12.36 25.68
CA PHE A 476 -0.36 12.71 25.52
C PHE A 476 -0.48 14.07 24.84
N GLY A 477 -1.28 14.13 23.78
CA GLY A 477 -1.61 15.35 23.05
C GLY A 477 -2.99 15.21 22.41
N ALA A 478 -3.82 16.23 22.55
CA ALA A 478 -5.15 16.28 21.95
C ALA A 478 -5.40 17.65 21.34
N GLY A 479 -5.89 17.69 20.11
CA GLY A 479 -6.35 18.91 19.43
C GLY A 479 -7.87 18.94 19.35
N LEU A 480 -8.45 20.10 19.63
CA LEU A 480 -9.89 20.36 19.60
C LEU A 480 -10.14 21.51 18.63
N PRO A 481 -10.65 21.25 17.41
CA PRO A 481 -11.01 22.32 16.49
C PRO A 481 -12.13 23.17 17.07
N CYS A 482 -12.00 24.49 16.90
CA CYS A 482 -12.91 25.49 17.41
C CYS A 482 -13.56 26.27 16.27
N SER A 483 -14.86 26.56 16.40
CA SER A 483 -15.62 27.37 15.46
C SER A 483 -16.38 28.48 16.18
N LEU A 484 -16.47 29.65 15.56
CA LEU A 484 -17.21 30.78 16.11
C LEU A 484 -18.72 30.54 15.91
N LEU A 485 -19.50 30.56 17.00
CA LEU A 485 -20.95 30.33 16.96
C LEU A 485 -21.74 31.59 16.62
N ASN A 486 -21.40 32.72 17.26
CA ASN A 486 -22.12 33.99 17.09
C ASN A 486 -21.15 35.10 16.71
N SER A 487 -21.23 35.61 15.47
CA SER A 487 -20.48 36.80 15.02
C SER A 487 -21.25 38.10 15.23
N VAL A 488 -22.55 38.03 15.56
CA VAL A 488 -23.49 39.17 15.58
C VAL A 488 -23.86 39.63 16.99
N SER A 489 -23.58 38.85 18.04
CA SER A 489 -23.75 39.25 19.44
C SER A 489 -22.54 39.99 19.98
N GLN A 490 -22.73 40.93 20.92
CA GLN A 490 -21.64 41.67 21.58
C GLN A 490 -20.68 40.77 22.39
N SER A 491 -21.01 39.50 22.63
CA SER A 491 -20.07 38.49 23.14
C SER A 491 -19.86 37.37 22.12
N LYS A 492 -18.59 37.11 21.77
CA LYS A 492 -18.20 35.98 20.92
C LYS A 492 -18.13 34.71 21.75
N THR A 493 -18.67 33.62 21.20
CA THR A 493 -18.62 32.29 21.78
C THR A 493 -18.04 31.29 20.78
N TYR A 494 -17.20 30.39 21.27
CA TYR A 494 -16.49 29.39 20.47
C TYR A 494 -16.99 28.00 20.85
N ALA A 495 -17.38 27.21 19.84
CA ALA A 495 -17.65 25.79 19.99
C ALA A 495 -16.39 24.99 19.67
N CYS A 496 -15.84 24.30 20.66
CA CYS A 496 -14.64 23.47 20.56
C CYS A 496 -14.99 22.02 20.91
N SER A 497 -15.18 21.18 19.89
CA SER A 497 -15.48 19.74 20.03
C SER A 497 -16.56 19.41 21.09
N GLY A 498 -17.69 20.15 21.05
CA GLY A 498 -18.83 19.95 21.95
C GLY A 498 -18.81 20.81 23.23
N ASN A 499 -17.68 21.45 23.55
CA ASN A 499 -17.61 22.44 24.63
C ASN A 499 -17.84 23.85 24.09
N THR A 500 -18.47 24.71 24.88
CA THR A 500 -18.64 26.13 24.53
C THR A 500 -17.78 26.98 25.44
N LEU A 501 -16.94 27.82 24.85
CA LEU A 501 -16.07 28.75 25.57
C LEU A 501 -16.46 30.20 25.25
N THR A 502 -16.46 31.04 26.27
CA THR A 502 -16.58 32.49 26.10
C THR A 502 -15.29 33.07 25.53
N GLU A 503 -15.35 34.26 24.92
CA GLU A 503 -14.15 34.98 24.46
C GLU A 503 -13.11 35.20 25.56
N ALA A 504 -13.55 35.53 26.79
CA ALA A 504 -12.65 35.68 27.93
C ALA A 504 -11.92 34.38 28.26
N GLN A 505 -12.64 33.25 28.31
CA GLN A 505 -12.03 31.93 28.55
C GLN A 505 -11.07 31.55 27.43
N MET A 506 -11.45 31.78 26.16
CA MET A 506 -10.56 31.49 25.02
C MET A 506 -9.28 32.32 25.11
N THR A 507 -9.39 33.63 25.30
CA THR A 507 -8.22 34.54 25.37
C THR A 507 -7.33 34.30 26.59
N SER A 508 -7.85 33.71 27.67
CA SER A 508 -7.05 33.32 28.84
C SER A 508 -6.04 32.21 28.55
N LEU A 509 -6.28 31.42 27.50
CA LEU A 509 -5.34 30.38 27.08
C LEU A 509 -4.16 30.99 26.31
N PRO A 510 -2.91 30.64 26.65
CA PRO A 510 -1.75 31.17 25.98
C PRO A 510 -1.67 30.68 24.53
N PRO A 511 -1.32 31.55 23.58
CA PRO A 511 -1.00 31.17 22.20
C PRO A 511 0.50 30.88 21.99
N VAL A 512 1.30 30.97 23.06
CA VAL A 512 2.75 30.80 23.06
C VAL A 512 3.13 29.74 24.09
N TRP A 513 4.20 28.99 23.83
CA TRP A 513 4.70 27.93 24.69
C TRP A 513 5.03 28.44 26.09
N THR A 514 4.72 27.65 27.12
CA THR A 514 5.08 27.95 28.51
C THR A 514 5.81 26.77 29.17
N PRO A 515 6.83 27.04 30.01
CA PRO A 515 7.55 25.99 30.73
C PRO A 515 6.75 25.43 31.92
N VAL A 516 5.77 26.20 32.43
CA VAL A 516 4.94 25.86 33.57
C VAL A 516 3.52 25.54 33.12
N ALA A 517 2.92 24.50 33.71
CA ALA A 517 1.54 24.11 33.45
C ALA A 517 0.56 25.24 33.79
N ASN A 518 -0.44 25.44 32.94
CA ASN A 518 -1.38 26.56 33.05
C ASN A 518 -2.80 26.13 33.48
N GLN A 519 -3.07 24.82 33.53
CA GLN A 519 -4.35 24.25 33.90
C GLN A 519 -4.16 22.97 34.72
N LEU A 520 -5.19 22.59 35.48
CA LEU A 520 -5.31 21.29 36.12
C LEU A 520 -6.33 20.44 35.36
N ILE A 521 -5.87 19.38 34.72
CA ILE A 521 -6.70 18.38 34.04
C ILE A 521 -7.22 17.39 35.11
N ALA A 522 -8.52 17.12 35.08
CA ALA A 522 -9.19 16.25 36.06
C ALA A 522 -8.85 16.65 37.52
N GLU A 523 -8.83 17.96 37.78
CA GLU A 523 -8.64 18.64 39.08
C GLU A 523 -7.26 18.46 39.73
N ASN A 524 -6.46 17.45 39.35
CA ASN A 524 -5.20 17.12 40.05
C ASN A 524 -4.00 16.88 39.13
N VAL A 525 -4.16 16.87 37.80
CA VAL A 525 -3.04 16.60 36.87
C VAL A 525 -2.61 17.90 36.20
N PRO A 526 -1.38 18.41 36.43
CA PRO A 526 -0.88 19.57 35.72
C PRO A 526 -0.88 19.35 34.20
N GLY A 527 -1.54 20.25 33.48
CA GLY A 527 -1.70 20.19 32.04
C GLY A 527 -1.35 21.51 31.36
N PHE A 528 -1.03 21.40 30.07
CA PHE A 528 -0.71 22.53 29.21
C PHE A 528 -1.82 22.68 28.19
N VAL A 529 -2.59 23.76 28.30
CA VAL A 529 -3.68 24.06 27.38
C VAL A 529 -3.32 25.32 26.60
N TYR A 530 -3.28 25.20 25.28
CA TYR A 530 -2.95 26.30 24.38
C TYR A 530 -4.07 26.54 23.38
N ARG A 531 -4.05 27.71 22.76
CA ARG A 531 -4.90 28.02 21.60
C ARG A 531 -4.05 28.38 20.39
N ASN A 532 -4.60 28.21 19.20
CA ASN A 532 -4.05 28.89 18.03
C ASN A 532 -4.24 30.41 18.16
N ALA A 533 -3.31 31.18 17.58
CA ALA A 533 -3.36 32.65 17.60
C ALA A 533 -4.65 33.20 16.96
N ASP A 534 -5.17 32.52 15.95
CA ASP A 534 -6.42 32.82 15.23
C ASP A 534 -7.68 32.22 15.89
N ASN A 535 -7.55 31.57 17.05
CA ASN A 535 -8.61 30.88 17.79
C ASN A 535 -9.26 29.71 17.03
N SER A 536 -8.61 29.15 16.02
CA SER A 536 -9.13 28.02 15.23
C SER A 536 -9.16 26.68 15.96
N ALA A 537 -8.34 26.52 17.02
CA ALA A 537 -8.27 25.28 17.79
C ALA A 537 -7.68 25.50 19.19
N ILE A 538 -7.93 24.54 20.06
CA ILE A 538 -7.31 24.39 21.39
C ILE A 538 -6.54 23.07 21.42
N TYR A 539 -5.40 23.06 22.12
CA TYR A 539 -4.59 21.86 22.27
C TYR A 539 -4.28 21.61 23.74
N ILE A 540 -4.23 20.33 24.12
CA ILE A 540 -4.03 19.88 25.49
C ILE A 540 -2.87 18.89 25.50
N PHE A 541 -1.88 19.13 26.36
CA PHE A 541 -0.69 18.29 26.49
C PHE A 541 -0.36 17.97 27.94
N ASN A 542 0.28 16.83 28.15
CA ASN A 542 1.01 16.56 29.39
C ASN A 542 2.44 17.16 29.32
N GLN A 543 3.16 17.14 30.45
CA GLN A 543 4.52 17.68 30.53
C GLN A 543 5.48 17.08 29.49
N LYS A 544 5.44 15.76 29.29
CA LYS A 544 6.37 15.07 28.40
C LYS A 544 6.18 15.53 26.96
N THR A 545 4.94 15.60 26.47
CA THR A 545 4.63 16.11 25.12
C THR A 545 4.93 17.60 25.00
N ASN A 546 4.62 18.41 26.03
CA ASN A 546 4.87 19.86 26.01
C ASN A 546 6.35 20.21 25.78
N ASN A 547 7.26 19.37 26.25
CA ASN A 547 8.70 19.60 26.12
C ASN A 547 9.26 19.22 24.73
N THR A 548 8.47 18.59 23.86
CA THR A 548 8.91 18.15 22.53
C THR A 548 9.05 19.33 21.56
N MET A 549 9.90 19.16 20.55
CA MET A 549 10.16 20.15 19.52
C MET A 549 8.90 20.46 18.71
N ALA A 550 8.03 19.45 18.50
CA ALA A 550 6.73 19.66 17.87
C ALA A 550 5.91 20.76 18.57
N VAL A 551 5.76 20.67 19.90
CA VAL A 551 4.97 21.64 20.67
C VAL A 551 5.70 22.98 20.81
N LYS A 552 7.01 22.95 21.07
CA LYS A 552 7.83 24.17 21.18
C LYS A 552 7.79 25.00 19.90
N LEU A 553 7.96 24.36 18.73
CA LEU A 553 7.83 25.04 17.44
C LEU A 553 6.40 25.52 17.21
N TRP A 554 5.41 24.64 17.42
CA TRP A 554 4.02 24.99 17.13
C TRP A 554 3.54 26.21 17.93
N PHE A 555 3.92 26.33 19.19
CA PHE A 555 3.57 27.47 20.03
C PHE A 555 4.73 28.47 20.17
N ASN A 556 5.66 28.53 19.21
CA ASN A 556 6.67 29.59 19.11
C ASN A 556 7.43 29.84 20.43
N ASP A 557 8.02 28.79 21.00
CA ASP A 557 8.95 28.89 22.13
C ASP A 557 10.06 29.92 21.81
N PRO A 558 10.16 31.02 22.58
CA PRO A 558 11.08 32.11 22.27
C PRO A 558 12.55 31.72 22.44
N THR A 559 12.84 30.56 23.03
CA THR A 559 14.21 30.05 23.18
C THR A 559 14.74 29.40 21.89
N ILE A 560 13.86 29.07 20.95
CA ILE A 560 14.20 28.43 19.68
C ILE A 560 14.70 29.49 18.68
N THR A 561 15.85 29.23 18.07
CA THR A 561 16.59 30.16 17.20
C THR A 561 16.88 29.61 15.80
N HIS A 562 17.10 28.30 15.66
CA HIS A 562 17.41 27.60 14.40
C HIS A 562 16.20 27.38 13.49
N PHE A 563 14.97 27.57 13.99
CA PHE A 563 13.75 27.33 13.23
C PHE A 563 12.85 28.56 13.27
N ARG A 564 12.78 29.28 12.16
CA ARG A 564 11.96 30.50 12.06
C ARG A 564 10.70 30.24 11.26
N GLU A 565 9.53 30.44 11.87
CA GLU A 565 8.23 30.35 11.18
C GLU A 565 8.19 31.34 10.00
N VAL A 566 7.85 30.84 8.80
CA VAL A 566 7.73 31.63 7.57
C VAL A 566 6.34 31.57 6.94
N SER A 567 5.52 30.58 7.33
CA SER A 567 4.14 30.46 6.87
C SER A 567 3.30 29.68 7.87
N PHE A 568 2.07 30.15 8.09
CA PHE A 568 1.00 29.43 8.76
C PHE A 568 -0.28 29.56 7.93
N LYS A 569 -0.85 28.44 7.48
CA LYS A 569 -2.14 28.40 6.77
C LYS A 569 -2.96 27.24 7.29
N GLY A 570 -4.11 27.53 7.90
CA GLY A 570 -5.17 26.55 8.19
C GLY A 570 -4.71 25.28 8.91
N GLY A 571 -3.83 25.40 9.91
CA GLY A 571 -3.32 24.24 10.65
C GLY A 571 -2.08 23.57 10.05
N VAL A 572 -1.34 24.25 9.18
CA VAL A 572 -0.02 23.80 8.68
C VAL A 572 1.00 24.93 8.85
N LYS A 573 2.16 24.59 9.41
CA LYS A 573 3.28 25.52 9.61
C LYS A 573 4.51 25.12 8.79
N VAL A 574 5.21 26.14 8.29
CA VAL A 574 6.50 26.00 7.62
C VAL A 574 7.54 26.84 8.36
N TYR A 575 8.67 26.24 8.67
CA TYR A 575 9.81 26.88 9.32
C TYR A 575 11.00 26.87 8.38
N LYS A 576 11.69 27.99 8.26
CA LYS A 576 13.00 28.06 7.61
C LYS A 576 14.07 27.68 8.61
N VAL A 577 14.97 26.77 8.20
CA VAL A 577 16.12 26.36 8.98
C VAL A 577 17.20 27.44 8.87
N VAL A 578 17.72 27.89 10.01
CA VAL A 578 18.76 28.92 10.10
C VAL A 578 19.96 28.42 10.91
N PRO A 579 21.20 28.77 10.51
CA PRO A 579 22.42 28.24 11.12
C PRO A 579 22.67 28.67 12.55
#